data_AF-A0A7C1TKL6-F1
#
_entry.id   AF-A0A7C1TKL6-F1
#
_cell.length_a   1.000
_cell.length_b   1.000
_cell.length_c   1.000
_cell.angle_alpha   90.00
_cell.angle_beta   90.00
_cell.angle_gamma   90.00
#
_symmetry.space_group_name_H-M   'P 1'
#
loop_
_entity.id
_entity.type
_entity.pdbx_description
1 polymer ?
#
loop_
_entity_poly.entity_id
_entity_poly.type
_entity_poly.pdbx_seq_one_letter_code
_entity_poly.pdbx_strand_id
1 'polypeptide(L)' 'MKVDEWTATLISEHAGQRYFFCSRRCKERFDAAPEEWVGE' A
#
# COMPACT_ATOMS: atom_id res chain seq x y z
N MET A 1 -11.25 -8.64 -10.27
CA MET A 1 -10.72 -7.26 -10.24
C MET A 1 -9.20 -7.37 -10.28
N LYS A 2 -8.61 -7.37 -11.49
CA LYS A 2 -7.15 -7.40 -11.66
C LYS A 2 -6.66 -5.99 -11.41
N VAL A 3 -5.84 -5.82 -10.39
CA VAL A 3 -5.03 -4.61 -10.28
C VAL A 3 -3.93 -4.79 -11.32
N ASP A 4 -4.01 -4.01 -12.40
CA ASP A 4 -2.94 -3.90 -13.37
C ASP A 4 -1.71 -3.29 -12.69
N GLU A 5 -0.79 -4.19 -12.32
CA GLU A 5 0.57 -4.03 -11.82
C GLU A 5 1.37 -2.92 -12.52
N TRP A 6 1.00 -2.55 -13.75
CA TRP A 6 1.63 -1.46 -14.52
C TRP A 6 1.28 -0.04 -14.08
N THR A 7 0.22 0.15 -13.28
CA THR A 7 -0.18 1.49 -12.78
C THR A 7 0.15 1.72 -11.30
N ALA A 8 0.68 0.72 -10.62
CA ALA A 8 1.01 0.79 -9.20
C ALA A 8 2.32 1.58 -8.96
N THR A 9 2.30 2.89 -9.22
CA THR A 9 3.41 3.82 -8.89
C THR A 9 3.48 4.13 -7.39
N LEU A 10 2.53 3.62 -6.61
CA LEU A 10 2.37 3.97 -5.19
C LEU A 10 2.98 2.89 -4.31
N ILE A 11 4.07 3.25 -3.66
CA ILE A 11 4.83 2.39 -2.76
C ILE A 11 4.86 3.06 -1.39
N SER A 12 4.62 2.29 -0.31
CA SER A 12 4.96 2.71 1.06
C SER A 12 5.91 1.70 1.66
N GLU A 13 6.91 2.20 2.37
CA GLU A 13 7.82 1.36 3.14
C GLU A 13 7.38 1.39 4.61
N HIS A 14 7.17 0.22 5.20
CA HIS A 14 6.80 0.08 6.60
C HIS A 14 7.50 -1.14 7.21
N ALA A 15 8.11 -0.96 8.39
CA ALA A 15 8.88 -2.00 9.07
C ALA A 15 9.95 -2.71 8.20
N GLY A 16 10.55 -1.99 7.25
CA GLY A 16 11.53 -2.55 6.29
C GLY A 16 10.92 -3.38 5.16
N GLN A 17 9.58 -3.45 5.08
CA GLN A 17 8.85 -4.09 3.99
C GLN A 17 8.24 -3.03 3.06
N ARG A 18 8.32 -3.27 1.75
CA ARG A 18 7.75 -2.39 0.72
C ARG A 18 6.37 -2.90 0.30
N TYR A 19 5.36 -2.07 0.46
CA TYR A 19 3.97 -2.35 0.11
C TYR A 19 3.58 -1.59 -1.15
N PHE A 20 2.94 -2.29 -2.08
CA PHE A 20 2.52 -1.75 -3.37
C PHE A 20 1.01 -1.53 -3.40
N PHE A 21 0.59 -0.36 -3.86
CA PHE A 21 -0.81 0.04 -3.88
C PHE A 21 -1.29 0.32 -5.29
N CYS A 22 -2.48 -0.18 -5.59
CA CYS A 22 -3.16 0.03 -6.87
C CYS A 22 -3.80 1.42 -7.01
N SER A 23 -3.90 2.18 -5.93
CA SER A 23 -4.69 3.40 -5.88
C SER A 23 -4.21 4.32 -4.77
N ARG A 24 -4.21 5.63 -5.02
CA ARG A 24 -3.81 6.67 -4.04
C ARG A 24 -4.60 6.54 -2.75
N ARG A 25 -5.89 6.23 -2.86
CA ARG A 25 -6.79 6.04 -1.72
C ARG A 25 -6.42 4.84 -0.83
N CYS A 26 -5.88 3.76 -1.40
CA CYS A 26 -5.38 2.63 -0.62
C CYS A 26 -4.07 2.99 0.06
N LYS A 27 -3.15 3.66 -0.65
CA LYS A 27 -1.91 4.16 -0.05
C LYS A 27 -2.20 5.13 1.10
N GLU A 28 -3.12 6.06 0.93
CA GLU A 28 -3.45 7.09 1.94
C GLU A 28 -4.07 6.48 3.20
N ARG A 29 -4.94 5.47 3.06
CA ARG A 29 -5.47 4.71 4.21
C ARG A 29 -4.39 3.90 4.92
N PHE A 30 -3.48 3.31 4.16
CA PHE A 30 -2.33 2.60 4.71
C PHE A 30 -1.36 3.55 5.41
N ASP A 31 -1.11 4.74 4.87
CA ASP A 31 -0.23 5.75 5.49
C ASP A 31 -0.83 6.29 6.80
N ALA A 32 -2.17 6.41 6.86
CA ALA A 32 -2.88 6.90 8.03
C ALA A 32 -2.84 5.93 9.23
N ALA A 33 -2.81 4.62 8.99
CA ALA A 33 -2.81 3.62 10.05
C ALA A 33 -2.15 2.30 9.61
N PRO A 34 -0.87 2.28 9.22
CA PRO A 34 -0.26 1.10 8.59
C PRO A 34 -0.32 -0.14 9.48
N GLU A 35 -0.18 0.06 10.79
CA GLU A 35 -0.24 -0.95 11.84
C GLU A 35 -1.56 -1.76 11.86
N GLU A 36 -2.68 -1.16 11.44
CA GLU A 36 -3.97 -1.87 11.36
C GLU A 36 -4.09 -2.76 10.10
N TRP A 37 -3.28 -2.50 9.08
CA TRP A 37 -3.29 -3.24 7.81
C TRP A 37 -2.15 -4.25 7.71
N VAL A 38 -1.01 -3.94 8.33
CA VAL A 38 0.12 -4.85 8.51
C VAL A 38 -0.06 -5.60 9.84
N GLY A 39 -1.09 -6.43 9.91
CA GLY A 39 -1.23 -7.37 11.02
C GLY A 39 0.01 -8.26 11.08
N GLU A 40 0.56 -8.43 12.28
CA GLU A 40 1.72 -9.28 12.62
C GLU A 40 1.67 -10.69 12.01
#